data_AF-A0A1A6BCB9-F1
#
_entry.id   AF-A0A1A6BCB9-F1
#
_cell.length_a   1.000
_cell.length_b   1.000
_cell.length_c   1.000
_cell.angle_alpha   90.00
_cell.angle_beta   90.00
_cell.angle_gamma   90.00
#
_symmetry.space_group_name_H-M   'P 1'
#
loop_
_entity.id
_entity.type
_entity.pdbx_description
1 polymer ?
#
loop_
_entity_poly.entity_id
_entity_poly.type
_entity_poly.pdbx_seq_one_letter_code
_entity_poly.pdbx_strand_id
1 'polypeptide(L)'
;MTKPASLEVTGHQVTVTHPDKVVFPILGVTKLDLIRYYLSVADGALRGVAERPMILKRFVEGITEEAVFQKRAPANRPDWVDVATLRYASGTSADEAVIHDAAGLAWVINTGCVDLNPHPVRADDLEHPDELRVDLDPMPGVDWQRMVDVALVAREVLEDYGLTPWPKTSGSRGFHIYARIAPQWPFAKVRLAAQTVAREVERRAPDLATSRWWKEEREGVFVDFNQNAKDRTVASAYSVRATPDARVSTPLRWDEVPGCRPEKFTISTVPGRFAELGDPWAGMDDAVGGLDRLLALAEELGPPEKAPRGAQKSADGRRQSSMPLIEVARTKTKDEALAALDTWRERHPAAAALLEPVDVLVDGMRGPSSIWYRIRINLQHVPADQRPPQEELIADYSPWENYTPKPRPRN
;
A
#
# COMPACT_ATOMS: atom_id res chain seq x y z
N MET A 1 -19.86 -28.99 5.61
CA MET A 1 -18.58 -28.36 5.22
C MET A 1 -17.83 -29.34 4.33
N THR A 2 -17.28 -28.84 3.22
CA THR A 2 -16.46 -29.63 2.31
C THR A 2 -15.21 -30.12 3.04
N LYS A 3 -14.78 -31.36 2.76
CA LYS A 3 -13.56 -31.92 3.34
C LYS A 3 -12.35 -31.06 2.95
N PRO A 4 -11.32 -30.95 3.80
CA PRO A 4 -10.06 -30.34 3.42
C PRO A 4 -9.52 -30.96 2.13
N ALA A 5 -8.97 -30.13 1.24
CA ALA A 5 -8.26 -30.59 0.06
C ALA A 5 -6.77 -30.70 0.37
N SER A 6 -6.08 -31.64 -0.26
CA SER A 6 -4.63 -31.78 -0.14
C SER A 6 -4.00 -31.53 -1.50
N LEU A 7 -2.97 -30.68 -1.54
CA LEU A 7 -2.21 -30.33 -2.73
C LEU A 7 -0.75 -30.71 -2.50
N GLU A 8 -0.16 -31.46 -3.43
CA GLU A 8 1.29 -31.64 -3.50
C GLU A 8 1.88 -30.48 -4.31
N VAL A 9 2.70 -29.63 -3.68
CA VAL A 9 3.29 -28.45 -4.30
C VAL A 9 4.77 -28.39 -3.88
N THR A 10 5.68 -28.37 -4.85
CA THR A 10 7.14 -28.32 -4.61
C THR A 10 7.64 -29.40 -3.60
N GLY A 11 7.03 -30.59 -3.61
CA GLY A 11 7.39 -31.68 -2.69
C GLY A 11 6.84 -31.54 -1.26
N HIS A 12 5.98 -30.54 -1.02
CA HIS A 12 5.27 -30.34 0.24
C HIS A 12 3.78 -30.63 0.10
N GLN A 13 3.23 -31.33 1.09
CA GLN A 13 1.79 -31.56 1.18
C GLN A 13 1.10 -30.37 1.88
N VAL A 14 0.38 -29.54 1.11
CA VAL A 14 -0.38 -28.40 1.61
C VAL A 14 -1.84 -28.80 1.84
N THR A 15 -2.28 -28.77 3.11
CA THR A 15 -3.68 -29.03 3.47
C THR A 15 -4.50 -27.73 3.42
N VAL A 16 -5.39 -27.62 2.42
CA VAL A 16 -6.29 -26.49 2.22
C VAL A 16 -7.57 -26.69 3.02
N THR A 17 -7.79 -25.82 4.00
CA THR A 17 -9.00 -25.87 4.84
C THR A 17 -10.09 -24.99 4.26
N HIS A 18 -11.34 -25.46 4.29
CA HIS A 18 -12.49 -24.76 3.70
C HIS A 18 -12.24 -24.32 2.25
N PRO A 19 -11.89 -25.26 1.34
CA PRO A 19 -11.51 -24.93 -0.03
C PRO A 19 -12.61 -24.16 -0.78
N ASP A 20 -13.88 -24.49 -0.51
CA ASP A 20 -15.05 -23.89 -1.18
C ASP A 20 -15.50 -22.57 -0.54
N LYS A 21 -14.76 -22.04 0.46
CA LYS A 21 -15.10 -20.75 1.05
C LYS A 21 -15.00 -19.67 -0.01
N VAL A 22 -16.10 -18.98 -0.28
CA VAL A 22 -16.16 -17.87 -1.24
C VAL A 22 -15.40 -16.68 -0.67
N VAL A 23 -14.39 -16.22 -1.41
CA VAL A 23 -13.57 -15.05 -1.04
C VAL A 23 -14.08 -13.80 -1.75
N PHE A 24 -14.50 -13.93 -3.02
CA PHE A 24 -15.09 -12.85 -3.82
C PHE A 24 -16.53 -13.21 -4.20
N PRO A 25 -17.54 -12.71 -3.46
CA PRO A 25 -18.94 -13.11 -3.66
C PRO A 25 -19.49 -12.85 -5.05
N ILE A 26 -19.17 -11.69 -5.65
CA ILE A 26 -19.68 -11.31 -6.98
C ILE A 26 -19.19 -12.26 -8.07
N LEU A 27 -17.95 -12.73 -7.96
CA LEU A 27 -17.33 -13.61 -8.96
C LEU A 27 -17.49 -15.10 -8.62
N GLY A 28 -17.97 -15.43 -7.42
CA GLY A 28 -18.00 -16.80 -6.91
C GLY A 28 -16.63 -17.44 -6.70
N VAL A 29 -15.54 -16.65 -6.69
CA VAL A 29 -14.17 -17.16 -6.53
C VAL A 29 -13.99 -17.71 -5.13
N THR A 30 -13.60 -18.98 -5.05
CA THR A 30 -13.34 -19.68 -3.79
C THR A 30 -11.88 -19.52 -3.34
N LYS A 31 -11.60 -19.93 -2.09
CA LYS A 31 -10.23 -20.00 -1.57
C LYS A 31 -9.35 -20.89 -2.44
N LEU A 32 -9.86 -22.05 -2.86
CA LEU A 32 -9.09 -22.97 -3.70
C LEU A 32 -8.78 -22.38 -5.07
N ASP A 33 -9.71 -21.62 -5.66
CA ASP A 33 -9.48 -20.91 -6.93
C ASP A 33 -8.41 -19.84 -6.78
N LEU A 34 -8.42 -19.09 -5.66
CA LEU A 34 -7.37 -18.11 -5.37
C LEU A 34 -6.00 -18.77 -5.19
N ILE A 35 -5.91 -19.91 -4.53
CA ILE A 35 -4.66 -20.69 -4.42
C ILE A 35 -4.20 -21.11 -5.82
N ARG A 36 -5.09 -21.65 -6.66
CA ARG A 36 -4.76 -22.06 -8.03
C ARG A 36 -4.28 -20.91 -8.90
N TYR A 37 -4.88 -19.72 -8.75
CA TYR A 37 -4.40 -18.51 -9.39
C TYR A 37 -2.93 -18.26 -9.04
N TYR A 38 -2.59 -18.20 -7.75
CA TYR A 38 -1.22 -17.92 -7.33
C TYR A 38 -0.23 -19.00 -7.76
N LEU A 39 -0.64 -20.28 -7.76
CA LEU A 39 0.18 -21.37 -8.30
C LEU A 39 0.43 -21.20 -9.81
N SER A 40 -0.54 -20.69 -10.58
CA SER A 40 -0.38 -20.47 -12.03
C SER A 40 0.58 -19.34 -12.41
N VAL A 41 0.87 -18.43 -11.47
CA VAL A 41 1.80 -17.30 -11.65
C VAL A 41 2.96 -17.36 -10.66
N ALA A 42 3.23 -18.54 -10.08
CA ALA A 42 4.12 -18.70 -8.93
C ALA A 42 5.52 -18.14 -9.19
N ASP A 43 6.11 -18.43 -10.36
CA ASP A 43 7.46 -17.96 -10.71
C ASP A 43 7.58 -16.42 -10.66
N GLY A 44 6.56 -15.71 -11.12
CA GLY A 44 6.53 -14.25 -11.09
C GLY A 44 6.15 -13.69 -9.71
N ALA A 45 5.17 -14.30 -9.03
CA ALA A 45 4.78 -13.90 -7.68
C ALA A 45 5.96 -14.04 -6.70
N LEU A 46 6.69 -15.16 -6.77
CA LEU A 46 7.83 -15.47 -5.91
C LEU A 46 9.00 -14.49 -6.10
N ARG A 47 9.27 -13.99 -7.31
CA ARG A 47 10.26 -12.91 -7.50
C ARG A 47 9.98 -11.68 -6.63
N GLY A 48 8.71 -11.41 -6.34
CA GLY A 48 8.30 -10.30 -5.49
C GLY A 48 8.22 -10.60 -3.99
N VAL A 49 8.26 -11.87 -3.54
CA VAL A 49 7.97 -12.22 -2.13
C VAL A 49 8.90 -13.26 -1.50
N ALA A 50 9.62 -14.05 -2.29
CA ALA A 50 10.50 -15.08 -1.77
C ALA A 50 11.62 -14.47 -0.93
N GLU A 51 11.97 -15.13 0.18
CA GLU A 51 12.95 -14.66 1.16
C GLU A 51 12.58 -13.36 1.87
N ARG A 52 11.37 -12.82 1.70
CA ARG A 52 10.97 -11.55 2.32
C ARG A 52 10.05 -11.79 3.52
N PRO A 53 10.31 -11.18 4.69
CA PRO A 53 9.31 -11.14 5.74
C PRO A 53 8.08 -10.39 5.25
N MET A 54 6.89 -10.87 5.62
CA MET A 54 5.64 -10.27 5.19
C MET A 54 4.61 -10.12 6.31
N ILE A 55 3.81 -9.06 6.19
CA ILE A 55 2.60 -8.87 6.97
C ILE A 55 1.47 -9.67 6.33
N LEU A 56 0.82 -10.54 7.09
CA LEU A 56 -0.35 -11.28 6.64
C LEU A 56 -1.60 -10.41 6.78
N LYS A 57 -2.15 -9.96 5.65
CA LYS A 57 -3.43 -9.21 5.61
C LYS A 57 -4.55 -10.19 5.24
N ARG A 58 -5.28 -10.62 6.27
CA ARG A 58 -6.16 -11.79 6.21
C ARG A 58 -7.62 -11.37 6.10
N PHE A 59 -8.28 -11.80 5.04
CA PHE A 59 -9.72 -11.68 4.79
C PHE A 59 -10.39 -13.00 5.17
N VAL A 60 -10.37 -13.30 6.48
CA VAL A 60 -10.79 -14.63 6.98
C VAL A 60 -12.22 -14.94 6.56
N GLU A 61 -13.10 -13.94 6.57
CA GLU A 61 -14.52 -14.03 6.18
C GLU A 61 -14.81 -13.59 4.73
N GLY A 62 -13.78 -13.36 3.92
CA GLY A 62 -13.92 -12.84 2.55
C GLY A 62 -13.74 -11.32 2.47
N ILE A 63 -13.76 -10.77 1.26
CA ILE A 63 -13.38 -9.37 1.00
C ILE A 63 -14.44 -8.33 1.40
N THR A 64 -15.64 -8.76 1.74
CA THR A 64 -16.73 -7.87 2.21
C THR A 64 -16.57 -7.48 3.68
N GLU A 65 -15.73 -8.21 4.41
CA GLU A 65 -15.42 -7.94 5.82
C GLU A 65 -14.04 -7.29 5.96
N GLU A 66 -13.84 -6.58 7.08
CA GLU A 66 -12.58 -5.93 7.38
C GLU A 66 -11.43 -6.93 7.54
N ALA A 67 -10.27 -6.59 6.99
CA ALA A 67 -9.09 -7.44 7.05
C ALA A 67 -8.42 -7.41 8.44
N VAL A 68 -7.87 -8.54 8.84
CA VAL A 68 -7.00 -8.65 10.03
C VAL A 68 -5.54 -8.53 9.60
N PHE A 69 -4.82 -7.57 10.17
CA PHE A 69 -3.38 -7.42 9.95
C PHE A 69 -2.61 -8.19 11.00
N GLN A 70 -1.91 -9.23 10.56
CA GLN A 70 -1.15 -10.10 11.43
C GLN A 70 0.34 -10.04 11.04
N LYS A 71 1.12 -9.33 11.86
CA LYS A 71 2.58 -9.25 11.69
C LYS A 71 3.28 -10.55 12.10
N ARG A 72 2.93 -11.08 13.29
CA ARG A 72 3.52 -12.31 13.82
C ARG A 72 2.96 -13.54 13.11
N ALA A 73 3.83 -14.37 12.55
CA ALA A 73 3.46 -15.63 11.92
C ALA A 73 2.66 -16.54 12.89
N PRO A 74 1.68 -17.34 12.39
CA PRO A 74 0.97 -18.31 13.21
C PRO A 74 1.94 -19.32 13.86
N ALA A 75 1.72 -19.63 15.14
CA ALA A 75 2.57 -20.59 15.87
C ALA A 75 2.54 -22.01 15.28
N ASN A 76 1.38 -22.41 14.73
CA ASN A 76 1.13 -23.72 14.12
C ASN A 76 1.39 -23.75 12.60
N ARG A 77 2.30 -22.91 12.10
CA ARG A 77 2.75 -22.96 10.70
C ARG A 77 3.55 -24.26 10.42
N PRO A 78 3.60 -24.72 9.17
CA PRO A 78 4.51 -25.78 8.74
C PRO A 78 5.98 -25.42 9.02
N ASP A 79 6.82 -26.43 9.18
CA ASP A 79 8.26 -26.29 9.43
C ASP A 79 9.02 -25.65 8.25
N TRP A 80 8.54 -25.85 7.02
CA TRP A 80 9.06 -25.23 5.80
C TRP A 80 8.63 -23.77 5.58
N VAL A 81 7.89 -23.17 6.52
CA VAL A 81 7.62 -21.72 6.54
C VAL A 81 8.51 -21.07 7.59
N ASP A 82 9.54 -20.38 7.13
CA ASP A 82 10.48 -19.68 8.01
C ASP A 82 9.90 -18.39 8.58
N VAL A 83 10.65 -17.80 9.50
CA VAL A 83 10.34 -16.50 10.09
C VAL A 83 11.58 -15.64 10.21
N ALA A 84 11.40 -14.32 10.05
CA ALA A 84 12.44 -13.34 10.35
C ALA A 84 11.95 -12.36 11.42
N THR A 85 12.79 -12.11 12.43
CA THR A 85 12.42 -11.23 13.55
C THR A 85 12.63 -9.76 13.19
N LEU A 86 11.56 -9.08 12.80
CA LEU A 86 11.60 -7.65 12.49
C LEU A 86 11.47 -6.81 13.77
N ARG A 87 12.33 -5.80 13.92
CA ARG A 87 12.29 -4.82 15.02
C ARG A 87 11.70 -3.49 14.55
N TYR A 88 10.67 -3.02 15.25
CA TYR A 88 9.95 -1.80 14.89
C TYR A 88 10.47 -0.59 15.67
N ALA A 89 10.22 0.61 15.14
CA ALA A 89 10.60 1.88 15.79
C ALA A 89 9.95 2.07 17.17
N SER A 90 8.84 1.38 17.46
CA SER A 90 8.20 1.34 18.78
C SER A 90 9.03 0.65 19.86
N GLY A 91 10.07 -0.11 19.48
CA GLY A 91 10.86 -0.99 20.35
C GLY A 91 10.30 -2.42 20.45
N THR A 92 9.18 -2.73 19.80
CA THR A 92 8.62 -4.08 19.75
C THR A 92 9.22 -4.88 18.59
N SER A 93 9.01 -6.20 18.59
CA SER A 93 9.36 -7.08 17.47
C SER A 93 8.29 -8.12 17.16
N ALA A 94 8.32 -8.66 15.94
CA ALA A 94 7.52 -9.81 15.56
C ALA A 94 8.34 -10.74 14.65
N ASP A 95 8.09 -12.04 14.78
CA ASP A 95 8.59 -13.06 13.87
C ASP A 95 7.61 -13.10 12.70
N GLU A 96 7.95 -12.44 11.60
CA GLU A 96 7.10 -12.35 10.42
C GLU A 96 7.38 -13.53 9.49
N ALA A 97 6.36 -14.00 8.76
CA ALA A 97 6.48 -15.18 7.91
C ALA A 97 7.40 -14.89 6.71
N VAL A 98 8.23 -15.88 6.36
CA VAL A 98 9.10 -15.90 5.19
C VAL A 98 8.74 -17.14 4.38
N ILE A 99 8.59 -16.98 3.07
CA ILE A 99 8.30 -18.08 2.15
C ILE A 99 9.37 -18.17 1.07
N HIS A 100 9.59 -19.37 0.54
CA HIS A 100 10.67 -19.65 -0.40
C HIS A 100 10.15 -20.12 -1.77
N ASP A 101 8.98 -20.77 -1.79
CA ASP A 101 8.49 -21.48 -2.95
C ASP A 101 6.95 -21.43 -3.09
N ALA A 102 6.44 -22.14 -4.10
CA ALA A 102 5.01 -22.20 -4.40
C ALA A 102 4.17 -22.85 -3.28
N ALA A 103 4.74 -23.72 -2.45
CA ALA A 103 4.05 -24.28 -1.29
C ALA A 103 3.87 -23.22 -0.20
N GLY A 104 4.92 -22.43 0.04
CA GLY A 104 4.90 -21.18 0.82
C GLY A 104 3.78 -20.24 0.37
N LEU A 105 3.72 -19.98 -0.93
CA LEU A 105 2.70 -19.12 -1.52
C LEU A 105 1.28 -19.67 -1.28
N ALA A 106 1.05 -20.95 -1.58
CA ALA A 106 -0.24 -21.60 -1.34
C ALA A 106 -0.64 -21.56 0.15
N TRP A 107 0.32 -21.74 1.07
CA TRP A 107 0.10 -21.64 2.51
C TRP A 107 -0.35 -20.24 2.92
N VAL A 108 0.34 -19.19 2.46
CA VAL A 108 -0.02 -17.79 2.77
C VAL A 108 -1.48 -17.53 2.41
N ILE A 109 -1.90 -17.92 1.21
CA ILE A 109 -3.28 -17.74 0.75
C ILE A 109 -4.26 -18.59 1.54
N ASN A 110 -3.88 -19.83 1.90
CA ASN A 110 -4.71 -20.70 2.73
C ASN A 110 -4.97 -20.12 4.14
N THR A 111 -4.06 -19.29 4.67
CA THR A 111 -4.29 -18.54 5.92
C THR A 111 -5.39 -17.47 5.81
N GLY A 112 -5.89 -17.21 4.61
CA GLY A 112 -6.90 -16.19 4.31
C GLY A 112 -6.32 -14.89 3.77
N CYS A 113 -5.04 -14.86 3.39
CA CYS A 113 -4.48 -13.70 2.69
C CYS A 113 -5.05 -13.63 1.27
N VAL A 114 -5.34 -12.42 0.81
CA VAL A 114 -5.75 -12.14 -0.57
C VAL A 114 -4.61 -11.49 -1.35
N ASP A 115 -3.97 -10.48 -0.77
CA ASP A 115 -2.78 -9.81 -1.29
C ASP A 115 -1.52 -10.27 -0.53
N LEU A 116 -0.35 -10.11 -1.17
CA LEU A 116 0.96 -10.39 -0.57
C LEU A 116 1.62 -9.07 -0.19
N ASN A 117 2.10 -8.94 1.06
CA ASN A 117 2.59 -7.65 1.59
C ASN A 117 4.01 -7.79 2.18
N PRO A 118 5.04 -8.00 1.35
CA PRO A 118 6.42 -8.12 1.79
C PRO A 118 7.05 -6.76 2.17
N HIS A 119 7.99 -6.78 3.10
CA HIS A 119 8.93 -5.67 3.30
C HIS A 119 9.92 -5.60 2.11
N PRO A 120 10.55 -4.44 1.84
CA PRO A 120 11.52 -4.29 0.75
C PRO A 120 12.92 -4.84 1.11
N VAL A 121 12.99 -5.78 2.06
CA VAL A 121 14.23 -6.41 2.56
C VAL A 121 14.11 -7.93 2.42
N ARG A 122 15.24 -8.63 2.50
CA ARG A 122 15.32 -10.09 2.56
C ARG A 122 15.61 -10.53 4.00
N ALA A 123 15.31 -11.78 4.32
CA ALA A 123 15.37 -12.31 5.68
C ALA A 123 16.79 -12.36 6.25
N ASP A 124 17.80 -12.42 5.40
CA ASP A 124 19.23 -12.41 5.74
C ASP A 124 19.77 -11.01 6.08
N ASP A 125 19.19 -9.96 5.50
CA ASP A 125 19.49 -8.56 5.81
C ASP A 125 18.22 -7.69 5.92
N LEU A 126 17.77 -7.51 7.17
CA LEU A 126 16.56 -6.74 7.49
C LEU A 126 16.77 -5.22 7.60
N GLU A 127 18.00 -4.73 7.43
CA GLU A 127 18.33 -3.31 7.61
C GLU A 127 18.59 -2.59 6.28
N HIS A 128 18.96 -3.32 5.23
CA HIS A 128 19.27 -2.75 3.91
C HIS A 128 18.28 -3.23 2.83
N PRO A 129 17.32 -2.37 2.43
CA PRO A 129 16.41 -2.70 1.34
C PRO A 129 17.13 -2.99 0.02
N ASP A 130 16.62 -3.96 -0.73
CA ASP A 130 17.07 -4.30 -2.09
C ASP A 130 16.09 -3.78 -3.16
N GLU A 131 15.08 -3.01 -2.76
CA GLU A 131 14.12 -2.37 -3.66
C GLU A 131 13.93 -0.89 -3.30
N LEU A 132 14.01 -0.02 -4.31
CA LEU A 132 13.39 1.30 -4.27
C LEU A 132 12.00 1.20 -4.91
N ARG A 133 10.98 1.69 -4.20
CA ARG A 133 9.57 1.61 -4.64
C ARG A 133 9.01 3.01 -4.85
N VAL A 134 8.63 3.35 -6.08
CA VAL A 134 7.86 4.55 -6.39
C VAL A 134 6.38 4.16 -6.40
N ASP A 135 5.59 4.78 -5.54
CA ASP A 135 4.15 4.57 -5.43
C ASP A 135 3.43 5.84 -5.90
N LEU A 136 2.57 5.70 -6.92
CA LEU A 136 1.84 6.79 -7.53
C LEU A 136 0.37 6.66 -7.14
N ASP A 137 -0.09 7.59 -6.29
CA ASP A 137 -1.42 7.60 -5.71
C ASP A 137 -2.26 8.76 -6.27
N PRO A 138 -3.39 8.50 -6.94
CA PRO A 138 -4.21 9.57 -7.48
C PRO A 138 -5.01 10.23 -6.36
N MET A 139 -4.95 11.56 -6.28
CA MET A 139 -5.92 12.32 -5.50
C MET A 139 -7.33 12.15 -6.10
N PRO A 140 -8.40 12.34 -5.30
CA PRO A 140 -9.77 12.24 -5.81
C PRO A 140 -9.98 13.11 -7.05
N GLY A 141 -10.61 12.55 -8.09
CA GLY A 141 -10.89 13.25 -9.34
C GLY A 141 -9.79 13.14 -10.42
N VAL A 142 -8.61 12.62 -10.09
CA VAL A 142 -7.55 12.39 -11.08
C VAL A 142 -7.90 11.21 -11.98
N ASP A 143 -7.92 11.44 -13.29
CA ASP A 143 -8.15 10.39 -14.29
C ASP A 143 -6.94 9.46 -14.46
N TRP A 144 -7.18 8.29 -15.07
CA TRP A 144 -6.14 7.28 -15.29
C TRP A 144 -5.05 7.72 -16.27
N GLN A 145 -5.35 8.58 -17.23
CA GLN A 145 -4.35 9.01 -18.20
C GLN A 145 -3.29 9.88 -17.53
N ARG A 146 -3.69 10.79 -16.64
CA ARG A 146 -2.75 11.56 -15.82
C ARG A 146 -1.86 10.68 -14.95
N MET A 147 -2.38 9.57 -14.42
CA MET A 147 -1.58 8.58 -13.69
C MET A 147 -0.49 7.97 -14.58
N VAL A 148 -0.85 7.57 -15.80
CA VAL A 148 0.07 7.02 -16.79
C VAL A 148 1.13 8.06 -17.19
N ASP A 149 0.74 9.31 -17.40
CA ASP A 149 1.67 10.38 -17.77
C ASP A 149 2.71 10.61 -16.65
N VAL A 150 2.29 10.62 -15.38
CA VAL A 150 3.20 10.70 -14.23
C VAL A 150 4.09 9.46 -14.12
N ALA A 151 3.59 8.27 -14.42
CA ALA A 151 4.39 7.05 -14.44
C ALA A 151 5.51 7.10 -15.49
N LEU A 152 5.25 7.69 -16.66
CA LEU A 152 6.25 7.89 -17.72
C LEU A 152 7.32 8.92 -17.29
N VAL A 153 6.92 9.99 -16.61
CA VAL A 153 7.90 10.95 -16.03
C VAL A 153 8.74 10.28 -14.95
N ALA A 154 8.13 9.48 -14.06
CA ALA A 154 8.85 8.74 -13.03
C ALA A 154 9.84 7.73 -13.62
N ARG A 155 9.51 7.10 -14.76
CA ARG A 155 10.43 6.27 -15.53
C ARG A 155 11.67 7.04 -15.96
N GLU A 156 11.49 8.17 -16.64
CA GLU A 156 12.59 9.01 -17.14
C GLU A 156 13.50 9.46 -16.00
N VAL A 157 12.92 9.86 -14.87
CA VAL A 157 13.70 10.21 -13.67
C VAL A 157 14.55 9.01 -13.21
N LEU A 158 13.96 7.83 -13.03
CA LEU A 158 14.72 6.66 -12.60
C LEU A 158 15.86 6.31 -13.59
N GLU A 159 15.59 6.36 -14.89
CA GLU A 159 16.58 6.09 -15.96
C GLU A 159 17.73 7.11 -15.95
N ASP A 160 17.44 8.42 -15.84
CA ASP A 160 18.44 9.49 -15.79
C ASP A 160 19.43 9.33 -14.62
N TYR A 161 18.93 8.79 -13.49
CA TYR A 161 19.73 8.54 -12.30
C TYR A 161 20.31 7.11 -12.23
N GLY A 162 20.24 6.36 -13.34
CA GLY A 162 20.95 5.07 -13.50
C GLY A 162 20.25 3.87 -12.87
N LEU A 163 18.95 3.96 -12.62
CA LEU A 163 18.12 2.84 -12.17
C LEU A 163 17.33 2.27 -13.34
N THR A 164 17.11 0.96 -13.33
CA THR A 164 16.20 0.30 -14.29
C THR A 164 14.80 0.23 -13.67
N PRO A 165 13.80 0.92 -14.24
CA PRO A 165 12.46 0.97 -13.65
C PRO A 165 11.58 -0.18 -14.15
N TRP A 166 10.81 -0.79 -13.24
CA TRP A 166 9.95 -1.95 -13.49
C TRP A 166 8.51 -1.60 -13.13
N PRO A 167 7.59 -1.43 -14.10
CA PRO A 167 6.25 -0.90 -13.85
C PRO A 167 5.25 -2.00 -13.51
N LYS A 168 4.27 -1.68 -12.66
CA LYS A 168 3.09 -2.50 -12.45
C LYS A 168 1.87 -1.65 -12.10
N THR A 169 0.68 -2.11 -12.50
CA THR A 169 -0.54 -1.57 -11.89
C THR A 169 -0.56 -1.93 -10.40
N SER A 170 -1.16 -1.09 -9.55
CA SER A 170 -1.37 -1.47 -8.14
C SER A 170 -2.45 -2.55 -7.97
N GLY A 171 -3.32 -2.74 -8.98
CA GLY A 171 -4.56 -3.52 -8.86
C GLY A 171 -5.65 -2.82 -8.04
N SER A 172 -5.44 -1.57 -7.64
CA SER A 172 -6.43 -0.72 -6.98
C SER A 172 -6.60 0.56 -7.81
N ARG A 173 -6.22 1.73 -7.28
CA ARG A 173 -6.30 3.02 -7.99
C ARG A 173 -4.95 3.55 -8.48
N GLY A 174 -3.85 3.19 -7.83
CA GLY A 174 -2.52 3.71 -8.12
C GLY A 174 -1.69 2.88 -9.09
N PHE A 175 -0.43 3.27 -9.25
CA PHE A 175 0.56 2.66 -10.14
C PHE A 175 1.90 2.57 -9.40
N HIS A 176 2.61 1.45 -9.48
CA HIS A 176 3.91 1.30 -8.81
C HIS A 176 5.03 1.11 -9.83
N ILE A 177 6.19 1.66 -9.53
CA ILE A 177 7.41 1.46 -10.31
C ILE A 177 8.52 1.07 -9.35
N TYR A 178 9.10 -0.11 -9.55
CA TYR A 178 10.17 -0.62 -8.70
C TYR A 178 11.52 -0.43 -9.39
N ALA A 179 12.58 -0.34 -8.60
CA ALA A 179 13.95 -0.47 -9.07
C ALA A 179 14.69 -1.40 -8.11
N ARG A 180 15.36 -2.41 -8.67
CA ARG A 180 16.30 -3.26 -7.92
C ARG A 180 17.53 -2.43 -7.54
N ILE A 181 17.92 -2.45 -6.27
CA ILE A 181 19.08 -1.73 -5.78
C ILE A 181 20.01 -2.67 -5.00
N ALA A 182 21.30 -2.33 -4.93
CA ALA A 182 22.22 -3.04 -4.06
C ALA A 182 21.79 -2.89 -2.58
N PRO A 183 21.73 -3.98 -1.79
CA PRO A 183 21.32 -3.94 -0.39
C PRO A 183 22.44 -3.40 0.51
N GLN A 184 22.83 -2.14 0.31
CA GLN A 184 23.91 -1.48 1.07
C GLN A 184 23.47 -0.17 1.73
N TRP A 185 22.26 0.31 1.42
CA TRP A 185 21.73 1.55 1.99
C TRP A 185 20.67 1.25 3.05
N PRO A 186 20.73 1.89 4.23
CA PRO A 186 19.68 1.74 5.22
C PRO A 186 18.38 2.39 4.74
N PHE A 187 17.24 1.98 5.28
CA PHE A 187 15.90 2.54 4.98
C PHE A 187 15.87 4.07 4.89
N ALA A 188 16.58 4.79 5.75
CA ALA A 188 16.61 6.25 5.75
C ALA A 188 17.18 6.83 4.44
N LYS A 189 18.21 6.19 3.87
CA LYS A 189 18.83 6.59 2.60
C LYS A 189 17.97 6.17 1.41
N VAL A 190 17.38 4.97 1.42
CA VAL A 190 16.44 4.52 0.38
C VAL A 190 15.21 5.42 0.30
N ARG A 191 14.62 5.77 1.46
CA ARG A 191 13.51 6.71 1.54
C ARG A 191 13.89 8.12 1.08
N LEU A 192 15.10 8.59 1.40
CA LEU A 192 15.59 9.88 0.90
C LEU A 192 15.70 9.85 -0.63
N ALA A 193 16.27 8.80 -1.21
CA ALA A 193 16.34 8.65 -2.66
C ALA A 193 14.94 8.61 -3.31
N ALA A 194 13.98 7.88 -2.74
CA ALA A 194 12.60 7.89 -3.21
C ALA A 194 11.94 9.28 -3.10
N GLN A 195 12.21 10.03 -2.04
CA GLN A 195 11.75 11.41 -1.90
C GLN A 195 12.40 12.33 -2.94
N THR A 196 13.67 12.12 -3.28
CA THR A 196 14.35 12.84 -4.36
C THR A 196 13.70 12.54 -5.71
N VAL A 197 13.36 11.28 -6.00
CA VAL A 197 12.58 10.92 -7.19
C VAL A 197 11.24 11.66 -7.20
N ALA A 198 10.50 11.66 -6.09
CA ALA A 198 9.22 12.35 -5.98
C ALA A 198 9.33 13.86 -6.28
N ARG A 199 10.34 14.53 -5.72
CA ARG A 199 10.59 15.96 -5.95
C ARG A 199 10.97 16.26 -7.41
N GLU A 200 11.78 15.39 -8.01
CA GLU A 200 12.19 15.56 -9.39
C GLU A 200 11.04 15.30 -10.37
N VAL A 201 10.16 14.33 -10.08
CA VAL A 201 8.92 14.10 -10.83
C VAL A 201 7.99 15.31 -10.73
N GLU A 202 7.74 15.84 -9.53
CA GLU A 202 6.96 17.07 -9.32
C GLU A 202 7.59 18.27 -10.05
N ARG A 203 8.92 18.39 -10.08
CA ARG A 203 9.61 19.46 -10.82
C ARG A 203 9.40 19.36 -12.33
N ARG A 204 9.37 18.14 -12.89
CA ARG A 204 9.18 17.90 -14.34
C ARG A 204 7.72 17.97 -14.76
N ALA A 205 6.79 17.66 -13.86
CA ALA A 205 5.36 17.62 -14.13
C ALA A 205 4.54 18.29 -13.00
N PRO A 206 4.74 19.60 -12.74
CA PRO A 206 4.17 20.29 -11.58
C PRO A 206 2.64 20.37 -11.59
N ASP A 207 2.01 20.33 -12.76
CA ASP A 207 0.55 20.34 -12.91
C ASP A 207 -0.09 18.94 -12.78
N LEU A 208 0.73 17.89 -12.70
CA LEU A 208 0.28 16.49 -12.70
C LEU A 208 0.67 15.74 -11.43
N ALA A 209 1.82 16.05 -10.83
CA ALA A 209 2.39 15.31 -9.72
C ALA A 209 2.68 16.20 -8.52
N THR A 210 2.63 15.62 -7.33
CA THR A 210 2.97 16.31 -6.09
C THR A 210 3.79 15.42 -5.14
N SER A 211 4.73 16.04 -4.42
CA SER A 211 5.47 15.41 -3.31
C SER A 211 5.16 16.05 -1.96
N ARG A 212 4.09 16.86 -1.88
CA ARG A 212 3.71 17.61 -0.69
C ARG A 212 3.40 16.68 0.50
N TRP A 213 3.91 17.08 1.67
CA TRP A 213 3.79 16.27 2.87
C TRP A 213 2.33 16.15 3.35
N TRP A 214 1.60 17.26 3.38
CA TRP A 214 0.25 17.32 3.92
C TRP A 214 -0.79 16.89 2.89
N LYS A 215 -1.68 15.97 3.27
CA LYS A 215 -2.68 15.41 2.35
C LYS A 215 -3.63 16.49 1.82
N GLU A 216 -3.93 17.48 2.65
CA GLU A 216 -4.77 18.63 2.31
C GLU A 216 -4.12 19.62 1.31
N GLU A 217 -2.81 19.52 1.07
CA GLU A 217 -2.07 20.36 0.11
C GLU A 217 -1.77 19.61 -1.20
N ARG A 218 -2.30 18.39 -1.37
CA ARG A 218 -2.01 17.54 -2.53
C ARG A 218 -3.07 17.71 -3.60
N GLU A 219 -2.60 18.01 -4.80
CA GLU A 219 -3.37 18.00 -6.04
C GLU A 219 -2.66 17.07 -7.05
N GLY A 220 -3.41 16.50 -8.00
CA GLY A 220 -2.85 15.57 -8.97
C GLY A 220 -2.43 14.22 -8.37
N VAL A 221 -1.33 13.65 -8.86
CA VAL A 221 -0.80 12.35 -8.46
C VAL A 221 0.25 12.54 -7.37
N PHE A 222 -0.02 11.99 -6.19
CA PHE A 222 0.96 11.98 -5.11
C PHE A 222 2.01 10.89 -5.34
N VAL A 223 3.28 11.26 -5.32
CA VAL A 223 4.40 10.31 -5.36
C VAL A 223 4.78 9.93 -3.93
N ASP A 224 4.23 8.82 -3.41
CA ASP A 224 4.36 8.42 -2.00
C ASP A 224 5.72 7.80 -1.68
N PHE A 225 6.70 8.66 -1.42
CA PHE A 225 8.02 8.24 -0.96
C PHE A 225 8.01 7.54 0.42
N ASN A 226 6.95 7.67 1.23
CA ASN A 226 6.92 7.04 2.56
C ASN A 226 6.75 5.52 2.52
N GLN A 227 6.37 4.94 1.39
CA GLN A 227 6.33 3.49 1.21
C GLN A 227 7.71 2.83 1.35
N ASN A 228 8.79 3.62 1.26
CA ASN A 228 10.17 3.17 1.49
C ASN A 228 10.63 3.33 2.96
N ALA A 229 9.74 3.73 3.87
CA ALA A 229 10.04 3.74 5.29
C ALA A 229 10.03 2.30 5.86
N LYS A 230 10.80 2.08 6.93
CA LYS A 230 10.74 0.81 7.69
C LYS A 230 9.31 0.53 8.16
N ASP A 231 8.92 -0.75 8.16
CA ASP A 231 7.56 -1.21 8.53
C ASP A 231 6.44 -0.79 7.57
N ARG A 232 6.79 -0.38 6.35
CA ARG A 232 5.82 -0.18 5.25
C ARG A 232 5.92 -1.33 4.26
N THR A 233 4.77 -1.94 3.99
CA THR A 233 4.62 -3.01 3.02
C THR A 233 3.74 -2.54 1.88
N VAL A 234 4.07 -2.97 0.68
CA VAL A 234 3.39 -2.63 -0.56
C VAL A 234 2.90 -3.95 -1.18
N ALA A 235 1.68 -3.96 -1.73
CA ALA A 235 1.16 -5.14 -2.42
C ALA A 235 2.14 -5.58 -3.52
N SER A 236 2.56 -6.84 -3.46
CA SER A 236 3.59 -7.38 -4.35
C SER A 236 3.07 -7.58 -5.78
N ALA A 237 3.98 -7.81 -6.71
CA ALA A 237 3.66 -8.26 -8.06
C ALA A 237 2.75 -9.51 -8.01
N TYR A 238 1.81 -9.58 -8.94
CA TYR A 238 0.79 -10.64 -9.05
C TYR A 238 -0.15 -10.77 -7.84
N SER A 239 -0.13 -9.82 -6.90
CA SER A 239 -1.09 -9.83 -5.79
C SER A 239 -2.50 -9.54 -6.29
N VAL A 240 -3.43 -10.48 -6.08
CA VAL A 240 -4.87 -10.18 -6.17
C VAL A 240 -5.23 -9.16 -5.09
N ARG A 241 -6.02 -8.16 -5.44
CA ARG A 241 -6.48 -7.13 -4.52
C ARG A 241 -7.90 -7.44 -4.09
N ALA A 242 -8.23 -7.05 -2.85
CA ALA A 242 -9.58 -7.15 -2.29
C ALA A 242 -10.51 -6.09 -2.89
N THR A 243 -10.66 -6.11 -4.22
CA THR A 243 -11.64 -5.33 -4.97
C THR A 243 -12.76 -6.26 -5.45
N PRO A 244 -13.98 -5.76 -5.68
CA PRO A 244 -15.10 -6.60 -6.09
C PRO A 244 -14.85 -7.40 -7.37
N ASP A 245 -13.98 -6.90 -8.25
CA ASP A 245 -13.58 -7.48 -9.52
C ASP A 245 -12.27 -8.31 -9.45
N ALA A 246 -11.72 -8.55 -8.24
CA ALA A 246 -10.50 -9.32 -8.02
C ALA A 246 -9.33 -8.91 -8.94
N ARG A 247 -9.12 -7.58 -9.05
CA ARG A 247 -8.02 -7.01 -9.82
C ARG A 247 -6.67 -7.44 -9.28
N VAL A 248 -5.67 -7.48 -10.15
CA VAL A 248 -4.32 -7.93 -9.83
C VAL A 248 -3.33 -6.77 -9.95
N SER A 249 -2.41 -6.66 -8.99
CA SER A 249 -1.22 -5.81 -9.15
C SER A 249 -0.29 -6.42 -10.19
N THR A 250 -0.39 -5.97 -11.43
CA THR A 250 0.13 -6.72 -12.59
C THR A 250 1.39 -6.08 -13.13
N PRO A 251 2.55 -6.78 -13.12
CA PRO A 251 3.76 -6.37 -13.83
C PRO A 251 3.50 -6.12 -15.31
N LEU A 252 4.12 -5.07 -15.82
CA LEU A 252 3.98 -4.63 -17.20
C LEU A 252 5.35 -4.45 -17.86
N ARG A 253 5.39 -4.55 -19.18
CA ARG A 253 6.44 -3.97 -20.02
C ARG A 253 6.16 -2.47 -20.20
N TRP A 254 7.18 -1.68 -20.50
CA TRP A 254 6.97 -0.23 -20.64
C TRP A 254 6.18 0.18 -21.89
N ASP A 255 6.24 -0.60 -22.97
CA ASP A 255 5.53 -0.36 -24.23
C ASP A 255 4.00 -0.49 -24.11
N GLU A 256 3.51 -1.25 -23.13
CA GLU A 256 2.08 -1.38 -22.86
C GLU A 256 1.52 -0.34 -21.87
N VAL A 257 2.38 0.34 -21.09
CA VAL A 257 1.95 1.29 -20.05
C VAL A 257 1.02 2.38 -20.61
N PRO A 258 1.30 3.02 -21.77
CA PRO A 258 0.40 4.05 -22.33
C PRO A 258 -1.04 3.57 -22.57
N GLY A 259 -1.20 2.30 -22.94
CA GLY A 259 -2.51 1.70 -23.27
C GLY A 259 -3.13 0.87 -22.14
N CYS A 260 -2.43 0.72 -21.00
CA CYS A 260 -2.86 -0.19 -19.96
C CYS A 260 -4.12 0.31 -19.25
N ARG A 261 -4.93 -0.63 -18.76
CA ARG A 261 -6.17 -0.37 -18.02
C ARG A 261 -6.28 -1.39 -16.88
N PRO A 262 -6.21 -0.96 -15.60
CA PRO A 262 -6.15 -1.87 -14.45
C PRO A 262 -7.26 -2.90 -14.39
N GLU A 263 -8.48 -2.52 -14.79
CA GLU A 263 -9.67 -3.36 -14.82
C GLU A 263 -9.55 -4.56 -15.77
N LYS A 264 -8.61 -4.54 -16.72
CA LYS A 264 -8.33 -5.67 -17.61
C LYS A 264 -7.48 -6.76 -16.96
N PHE A 265 -6.83 -6.47 -15.83
CA PHE A 265 -5.95 -7.41 -15.15
C PHE A 265 -6.62 -7.94 -13.88
N THR A 266 -7.19 -9.12 -13.99
CA THR A 266 -7.96 -9.77 -12.92
C THR A 266 -7.45 -11.18 -12.68
N ILE A 267 -7.95 -11.80 -11.61
CA ILE A 267 -7.72 -13.21 -11.32
C ILE A 267 -8.03 -14.15 -12.51
N SER A 268 -8.96 -13.77 -13.40
CA SER A 268 -9.35 -14.59 -14.55
C SER A 268 -8.52 -14.33 -15.81
N THR A 269 -7.92 -13.14 -15.97
CA THR A 269 -7.20 -12.77 -17.21
C THR A 269 -5.69 -12.91 -17.09
N VAL A 270 -5.13 -12.66 -15.90
CA VAL A 270 -3.68 -12.67 -15.69
C VAL A 270 -3.02 -14.03 -15.89
N PRO A 271 -3.62 -15.19 -15.52
CA PRO A 271 -2.98 -16.48 -15.75
C PRO A 271 -2.69 -16.77 -17.23
N GLY A 272 -3.67 -16.50 -18.11
CA GLY A 272 -3.49 -16.67 -19.56
C GLY A 272 -2.40 -15.75 -20.13
N ARG A 273 -2.40 -14.49 -19.68
CA ARG A 273 -1.35 -13.53 -20.02
C ARG A 273 0.04 -13.99 -19.59
N PHE A 274 0.17 -14.49 -18.35
CA PHE A 274 1.45 -14.97 -17.82
C PHE A 274 1.97 -16.18 -18.60
N ALA A 275 1.09 -17.13 -18.94
CA ALA A 275 1.45 -18.28 -19.75
C ALA A 275 1.92 -17.90 -21.16
N GLU A 276 1.35 -16.84 -21.76
CA GLU A 276 1.69 -16.37 -23.10
C GLU A 276 2.99 -15.54 -23.11
N LEU A 277 3.13 -14.59 -22.18
CA LEU A 277 4.18 -13.56 -22.23
C LEU A 277 5.36 -13.83 -21.29
N GLY A 278 5.20 -14.76 -20.34
CA GLY A 278 6.07 -14.88 -19.19
C GLY A 278 5.92 -13.71 -18.22
N ASP A 279 6.94 -13.52 -17.39
CA ASP A 279 7.02 -12.43 -16.43
C ASP A 279 7.72 -11.19 -17.03
N PRO A 280 7.04 -10.04 -17.18
CA PRO A 280 7.68 -8.79 -17.60
C PRO A 280 8.83 -8.33 -16.71
N TRP A 281 8.89 -8.78 -15.45
CA TRP A 281 9.93 -8.44 -14.48
C TRP A 281 11.03 -9.51 -14.34
N ALA A 282 11.08 -10.51 -15.24
CA ALA A 282 12.04 -11.61 -15.13
C ALA A 282 13.51 -11.17 -14.99
N GLY A 283 13.91 -10.06 -15.62
CA GLY A 283 15.27 -9.52 -15.58
C GLY A 283 15.54 -8.51 -14.46
N MET A 284 14.61 -8.31 -13.51
CA MET A 284 14.75 -7.28 -12.46
C MET A 284 15.98 -7.52 -11.58
N ASP A 285 16.28 -8.77 -11.23
CA ASP A 285 17.41 -9.12 -10.38
C ASP A 285 18.77 -9.02 -11.10
N ASP A 286 18.77 -8.96 -12.44
CA ASP A 286 19.98 -8.74 -13.25
C ASP A 286 20.32 -7.25 -13.41
N ALA A 287 19.39 -6.35 -13.06
CA ALA A 287 19.48 -4.91 -13.29
C ALA A 287 19.66 -4.13 -11.98
N VAL A 288 20.59 -4.56 -11.13
CA VAL A 288 20.88 -3.94 -9.83
C VAL A 288 21.48 -2.55 -10.02
N GLY A 289 20.76 -1.52 -9.57
CA GLY A 289 21.20 -0.13 -9.61
C GLY A 289 21.78 0.40 -8.29
N GLY A 290 22.37 1.60 -8.36
CA GLY A 290 22.89 2.31 -7.20
C GLY A 290 22.12 3.60 -6.89
N LEU A 291 22.14 4.03 -5.62
CA LEU A 291 21.43 5.23 -5.17
C LEU A 291 22.29 6.50 -5.13
N ASP A 292 23.61 6.42 -5.38
CA ASP A 292 24.54 7.51 -5.13
C ASP A 292 24.19 8.79 -5.89
N ARG A 293 23.73 8.69 -7.14
CA ARG A 293 23.32 9.87 -7.94
C ARG A 293 22.06 10.55 -7.40
N LEU A 294 21.07 9.76 -6.95
CA LEU A 294 19.86 10.31 -6.30
C LEU A 294 20.19 10.93 -4.93
N LEU A 295 21.15 10.35 -4.21
CA LEU A 295 21.60 10.90 -2.94
C LEU A 295 22.39 12.20 -3.13
N ALA A 296 23.23 12.30 -4.17
CA ALA A 296 23.90 13.54 -4.55
C ALA A 296 22.88 14.63 -4.93
N LEU A 297 21.88 14.30 -5.75
CA LEU A 297 20.78 15.23 -6.07
C LEU A 297 20.03 15.67 -4.81
N ALA A 298 19.83 14.76 -3.84
CA ALA A 298 19.19 15.12 -2.57
C ALA A 298 19.96 16.20 -1.80
N GLU A 299 21.30 16.15 -1.86
CA GLU A 299 22.18 17.15 -1.25
C GLU A 299 22.08 18.50 -1.99
N GLU A 300 22.08 18.49 -3.32
CA GLU A 300 21.92 19.68 -4.16
C GLU A 300 20.57 20.38 -3.97
N LEU A 301 19.49 19.60 -3.94
CA LEU A 301 18.14 20.09 -3.73
C LEU A 301 17.90 20.60 -2.30
N GLY A 302 18.84 20.38 -1.39
CA GLY A 302 18.72 20.70 0.02
C GLY A 302 17.65 19.90 0.75
N PRO A 303 17.48 20.14 2.07
CA PRO A 303 16.52 19.41 2.86
C PRO A 303 15.10 19.63 2.30
N PRO A 304 14.28 18.57 2.22
CA PRO A 304 12.87 18.71 1.87
C PRO A 304 12.18 19.65 2.87
N GLU A 305 11.06 20.24 2.46
CA GLU A 305 10.13 20.88 3.41
C GLU A 305 9.87 19.90 4.56
N LYS A 306 10.39 20.23 5.75
CA LYS A 306 10.13 19.43 6.93
C LYS A 306 8.64 19.52 7.20
N ALA A 307 8.03 18.42 7.65
CA ALA A 307 6.82 18.55 8.46
C ALA A 307 7.13 19.58 9.56
N PRO A 308 6.48 20.76 9.61
CA PRO A 308 6.86 21.81 10.52
C PRO A 308 6.96 21.26 11.95
N ARG A 309 8.15 21.39 12.57
CA ARG A 309 8.31 21.15 14.01
C ARG A 309 7.56 22.27 14.73
N GLY A 310 6.35 21.98 15.19
CA GLY A 310 5.59 22.87 16.04
C GLY A 310 5.01 24.10 15.32
N ALA A 311 4.09 23.89 14.37
CA ALA A 311 3.05 24.90 14.14
C ALA A 311 2.31 25.11 15.48
N GLN A 312 1.95 26.37 15.80
CA GLN A 312 1.34 26.79 17.06
C GLN A 312 0.42 25.70 17.61
N LYS A 313 0.80 25.12 18.75
CA LYS A 313 -0.10 24.24 19.50
C LYS A 313 -1.27 25.12 19.91
N SER A 314 -2.49 24.72 19.53
CA SER A 314 -3.69 25.26 20.18
C SER A 314 -3.63 24.93 21.68
N ALA A 315 -4.45 25.60 22.50
CA ALA A 315 -4.43 25.43 23.96
C ALA A 315 -4.61 23.96 24.43
N ASP A 316 -5.12 23.09 23.56
CA ASP A 316 -5.34 21.65 23.74
C ASP A 316 -4.19 20.77 23.20
N GLY A 317 -3.09 21.36 22.70
CA GLY A 317 -1.90 20.65 22.23
C GLY A 317 -1.99 20.05 20.82
N ARG A 318 -3.08 20.31 20.07
CA ARG A 318 -3.25 19.86 18.68
C ARG A 318 -2.60 20.85 17.70
N ARG A 319 -2.23 20.33 16.52
CA ARG A 319 -1.66 21.15 15.43
C ARG A 319 -2.77 21.89 14.71
N GLN A 320 -2.57 23.18 14.45
CA GLN A 320 -3.38 23.95 13.51
C GLN A 320 -2.89 23.70 12.07
N SER A 321 -3.78 23.21 11.18
CA SER A 321 -3.47 23.10 9.74
C SER A 321 -3.35 24.49 9.11
N SER A 322 -2.53 24.64 8.08
CA SER A 322 -2.49 25.82 7.20
C SER A 322 -3.79 25.98 6.41
N MET A 323 -4.48 24.86 6.18
CA MET A 323 -5.76 24.80 5.49
C MET A 323 -6.92 24.92 6.48
N PRO A 324 -8.10 25.42 6.06
CA PRO A 324 -9.30 25.49 6.90
C PRO A 324 -9.93 24.11 7.09
N LEU A 325 -9.23 23.24 7.82
CA LEU A 325 -9.55 21.83 7.97
C LEU A 325 -10.38 21.57 9.23
N ILE A 326 -11.50 20.86 9.07
CA ILE A 326 -12.31 20.34 10.18
C ILE A 326 -12.30 18.81 10.19
N GLU A 327 -12.49 18.22 11.37
CA GLU A 327 -12.69 16.79 11.56
C GLU A 327 -14.17 16.51 11.83
N VAL A 328 -14.76 15.58 11.08
CA VAL A 328 -16.21 15.32 11.13
C VAL A 328 -16.53 14.08 11.94
N ALA A 329 -15.74 13.02 11.78
CA ALA A 329 -16.01 11.75 12.46
C ALA A 329 -14.76 10.87 12.54
N ARG A 330 -14.73 10.00 13.54
CA ARG A 330 -13.91 8.79 13.64
C ARG A 330 -14.82 7.60 13.81
N THR A 331 -14.66 6.58 12.97
CA THR A 331 -15.56 5.43 12.91
C THR A 331 -14.80 4.13 12.80
N LYS A 332 -15.47 3.02 13.13
CA LYS A 332 -14.88 1.69 13.04
C LYS A 332 -14.84 1.21 11.59
N THR A 333 -15.90 1.48 10.83
CA THR A 333 -16.02 1.06 9.43
C THR A 333 -16.04 2.25 8.48
N LYS A 334 -15.74 2.00 7.21
CA LYS A 334 -15.79 3.02 6.16
C LYS A 334 -17.22 3.52 5.92
N ASP A 335 -18.19 2.61 5.95
CA ASP A 335 -19.59 2.94 5.68
C ASP A 335 -20.16 3.86 6.77
N GLU A 336 -19.83 3.61 8.04
CA GLU A 336 -20.13 4.54 9.13
C GLU A 336 -19.50 5.93 8.88
N ALA A 337 -18.26 5.97 8.37
CA ALA A 337 -17.57 7.23 8.06
C ALA A 337 -18.30 8.00 6.95
N LEU A 338 -18.75 7.31 5.90
CA LEU A 338 -19.50 7.90 4.80
C LEU A 338 -20.88 8.38 5.25
N ALA A 339 -21.59 7.61 6.09
CA ALA A 339 -22.85 8.03 6.68
C ALA A 339 -22.70 9.29 7.56
N ALA A 340 -21.60 9.39 8.31
CA ALA A 340 -21.29 10.59 9.09
C ALA A 340 -20.98 11.80 8.19
N LEU A 341 -20.28 11.59 7.06
CA LEU A 341 -20.07 12.65 6.06
C LEU A 341 -21.40 13.15 5.47
N ASP A 342 -22.32 12.24 5.13
CA ASP A 342 -23.63 12.62 4.59
C ASP A 342 -24.46 13.39 5.63
N THR A 343 -24.41 12.97 6.89
CA THR A 343 -25.02 13.73 8.01
C THR A 343 -24.45 15.15 8.11
N TRP A 344 -23.13 15.32 7.95
CA TRP A 344 -22.51 16.65 7.94
C TRP A 344 -22.97 17.48 6.73
N ARG A 345 -23.10 16.88 5.55
CA ARG A 345 -23.58 17.57 4.34
C ARG A 345 -25.02 18.06 4.50
N GLU A 346 -25.88 17.28 5.15
CA GLU A 346 -27.24 17.68 5.48
C GLU A 346 -27.30 18.85 6.47
N ARG A 347 -26.37 18.92 7.42
CA ARG A 347 -26.24 20.04 8.37
C ARG A 347 -25.70 21.31 7.72
N HIS A 348 -24.82 21.19 6.73
CA HIS A 348 -24.15 22.33 6.08
C HIS A 348 -24.31 22.32 4.54
N PRO A 349 -25.54 22.37 4.01
CA PRO A 349 -25.79 22.18 2.59
C PRO A 349 -25.10 23.25 1.71
N ALA A 350 -25.01 24.50 2.19
CA ALA A 350 -24.34 25.58 1.47
C ALA A 350 -22.82 25.35 1.33
N ALA A 351 -22.15 24.94 2.41
CA ALA A 351 -20.73 24.63 2.38
C ALA A 351 -20.46 23.35 1.56
N ALA A 352 -21.30 22.32 1.75
CA ALA A 352 -21.19 21.04 1.05
C ALA A 352 -21.30 21.18 -0.48
N ALA A 353 -22.14 22.10 -0.97
CA ALA A 353 -22.30 22.37 -2.40
C ALA A 353 -21.05 23.00 -3.06
N LEU A 354 -20.15 23.56 -2.27
CA LEU A 354 -18.92 24.21 -2.73
C LEU A 354 -17.69 23.28 -2.60
N LEU A 355 -17.83 22.09 -2.02
CA LEU A 355 -16.73 21.16 -1.86
C LEU A 355 -16.40 20.47 -3.19
N GLU A 356 -15.11 20.40 -3.48
CA GLU A 356 -14.57 19.53 -4.51
C GLU A 356 -14.26 18.13 -3.94
N PRO A 357 -14.15 17.08 -4.78
CA PRO A 357 -13.81 15.74 -4.31
C PRO A 357 -12.51 15.67 -3.49
N VAL A 358 -11.52 16.52 -3.79
CA VAL A 358 -10.25 16.61 -3.07
C VAL A 358 -10.39 17.16 -1.65
N ASP A 359 -11.43 17.94 -1.38
CA ASP A 359 -11.69 18.54 -0.07
C ASP A 359 -12.15 17.51 0.97
N VAL A 360 -12.73 16.40 0.50
CA VAL A 360 -13.29 15.35 1.34
C VAL A 360 -12.22 14.29 1.59
N LEU A 361 -11.62 14.34 2.78
CA LEU A 361 -10.57 13.42 3.19
C LEU A 361 -11.16 12.25 3.98
N VAL A 362 -11.37 11.13 3.29
CA VAL A 362 -11.66 9.83 3.91
C VAL A 362 -10.32 9.13 4.20
N ASP A 363 -9.93 9.06 5.47
CA ASP A 363 -8.65 8.50 5.91
C ASP A 363 -8.85 7.11 6.54
N GLY A 364 -8.30 6.07 5.92
CA GLY A 364 -8.14 4.75 6.55
C GLY A 364 -6.87 4.72 7.39
N MET A 365 -7.02 4.51 8.69
CA MET A 365 -5.95 4.56 9.68
C MET A 365 -5.71 3.18 10.27
N ARG A 366 -4.43 2.81 10.45
CA ARG A 366 -4.06 1.52 11.06
C ARG A 366 -4.14 1.66 12.59
N GLY A 367 -5.02 0.89 13.22
CA GLY A 367 -5.06 0.67 14.67
C GLY A 367 -4.11 -0.46 15.10
N PRO A 368 -4.22 -0.97 16.34
CA PRO A 368 -3.34 -2.04 16.82
C PRO A 368 -3.54 -3.37 16.09
N SER A 369 -4.76 -3.69 15.66
CA SER A 369 -5.09 -4.94 14.93
C SER A 369 -6.13 -4.79 13.81
N SER A 370 -6.76 -3.63 13.67
CA SER A 370 -7.79 -3.34 12.66
C SER A 370 -7.57 -1.99 11.99
N ILE A 371 -8.26 -1.75 10.88
CA ILE A 371 -8.41 -0.41 10.31
C ILE A 371 -9.51 0.33 11.07
N TRP A 372 -9.41 1.65 11.14
CA TRP A 372 -10.47 2.57 11.54
C TRP A 372 -10.45 3.76 10.58
N TYR A 373 -11.53 4.54 10.52
CA TYR A 373 -11.68 5.59 9.53
C TYR A 373 -11.89 6.95 10.19
N ARG A 374 -11.40 7.99 9.52
CA ARG A 374 -11.66 9.37 9.91
C ARG A 374 -12.09 10.18 8.68
N ILE A 375 -13.07 11.06 8.89
CA ILE A 375 -13.47 12.07 7.90
C ILE A 375 -12.91 13.42 8.32
N ARG A 376 -12.21 14.08 7.41
CA ARG A 376 -11.85 15.50 7.52
C ARG A 376 -12.30 16.23 6.27
N ILE A 377 -12.64 17.51 6.41
CA ILE A 377 -13.08 18.36 5.30
C ILE A 377 -12.18 19.58 5.24
N ASN A 378 -11.57 19.81 4.08
CA ASN A 378 -10.83 21.02 3.78
C ASN A 378 -11.78 22.06 3.20
N LEU A 379 -12.09 23.11 3.95
CA LEU A 379 -13.04 24.16 3.54
C LEU A 379 -12.39 25.22 2.64
N GLN A 380 -11.33 24.87 1.90
CA GLN A 380 -10.56 25.83 1.08
C GLN A 380 -11.42 26.49 0.00
N HIS A 381 -12.33 25.72 -0.61
CA HIS A 381 -13.26 26.20 -1.64
C HIS A 381 -14.52 26.88 -1.05
N VAL A 382 -14.68 26.88 0.27
CA VAL A 382 -15.78 27.59 0.96
C VAL A 382 -15.30 29.00 1.35
N PRO A 383 -16.03 30.07 0.98
CA PRO A 383 -15.72 31.44 1.40
C PRO A 383 -15.56 31.56 2.92
N ALA A 384 -14.57 32.33 3.38
CA ALA A 384 -14.15 32.34 4.78
C ALA A 384 -15.28 32.69 5.77
N ASP A 385 -16.22 33.55 5.37
CA ASP A 385 -17.40 33.97 6.11
C ASP A 385 -18.53 32.92 6.15
N GLN A 386 -18.43 31.88 5.32
CA GLN A 386 -19.41 30.79 5.19
C GLN A 386 -18.88 29.45 5.71
N ARG A 387 -17.64 29.40 6.19
CA ARG A 387 -17.00 28.18 6.70
C ARG A 387 -17.68 27.75 8.01
N PRO A 388 -18.24 26.53 8.09
CA PRO A 388 -18.69 26.00 9.36
C PRO A 388 -17.49 25.82 10.31
N PRO A 389 -17.66 26.11 11.61
CA PRO A 389 -16.60 25.88 12.59
C PRO A 389 -16.37 24.38 12.83
N GLN A 390 -15.31 24.03 13.56
CA GLN A 390 -15.17 22.69 14.11
C GLN A 390 -16.30 22.42 15.11
N GLU A 391 -17.12 21.40 14.84
CA GLU A 391 -18.19 20.91 15.72
C GLU A 391 -17.74 19.69 16.53
N GLU A 392 -18.61 19.19 17.42
CA GLU A 392 -18.42 17.84 17.98
C GLU A 392 -18.46 16.78 16.88
N LEU A 393 -17.66 15.73 17.04
CA LEU A 393 -17.60 14.66 16.05
C LEU A 393 -18.93 13.92 16.03
N ILE A 394 -19.45 13.70 14.82
CA ILE A 394 -20.69 12.93 14.61
C ILE A 394 -20.55 11.50 15.15
N ALA A 395 -19.33 10.96 15.11
CA ALA A 395 -18.92 9.75 15.80
C ALA A 395 -17.46 9.90 16.27
N ASP A 396 -17.12 9.42 17.47
CA ASP A 396 -15.75 9.48 18.03
C ASP A 396 -15.27 8.09 18.48
N TYR A 397 -15.14 7.18 17.50
CA TYR A 397 -14.56 5.86 17.75
C TYR A 397 -13.05 5.94 18.04
N SER A 398 -12.59 5.23 19.07
CA SER A 398 -11.18 5.03 19.38
C SER A 398 -10.80 3.55 19.30
N PRO A 399 -9.87 3.13 18.41
CA PRO A 399 -9.41 1.74 18.35
C PRO A 399 -8.51 1.34 19.53
N TRP A 400 -8.25 2.27 20.46
CA TRP A 400 -7.32 2.10 21.59
C TRP A 400 -8.01 1.99 22.94
N GLU A 401 -9.33 2.17 23.01
CA GLU A 401 -10.09 2.26 24.26
C GLU A 401 -9.96 1.00 25.14
N ASN A 402 -9.72 -0.16 24.52
CA ASN A 402 -9.49 -1.45 25.19
C ASN A 402 -8.09 -2.03 24.93
N TYR A 403 -7.15 -1.23 24.43
CA TYR A 403 -5.79 -1.70 24.14
C TYR A 403 -4.86 -1.46 25.33
N THR A 404 -4.45 -2.53 26.00
CA THR A 404 -3.40 -2.46 27.04
C THR A 404 -2.04 -2.69 26.37
N PRO A 405 -1.16 -1.66 26.27
CA PRO A 405 0.18 -1.87 25.74
C PRO A 405 0.95 -2.81 26.67
N LYS A 406 1.64 -3.82 26.14
CA LYS A 406 2.63 -4.56 26.95
C LYS A 406 3.67 -3.56 27.47
N PRO A 407 4.02 -3.57 28.77
CA PRO A 407 5.01 -2.66 29.30
C PRO A 407 6.33 -2.80 28.53
N ARG A 408 6.95 -1.66 28.20
CA ARG A 408 8.30 -1.66 27.61
C ARG A 408 9.23 -2.39 28.58
N PRO A 409 10.06 -3.35 28.14
CA PRO A 409 11.13 -3.84 28.98
C PRO A 409 11.98 -2.64 29.40
N ARG A 410 12.18 -2.49 30.71
CA ARG A 410 13.14 -1.51 31.24
C ARG A 410 14.52 -2.02 30.85
N ASN A 411 15.23 -1.26 30.02
CA ASN A 411 16.68 -1.40 29.89
C ASN A 411 17.34 -0.92 31.17
#